data_AF-A0A523X021-F1
#
_entry.id   AF-A0A523X021-F1
#
_cell.length_a   1.000
_cell.length_b   1.000
_cell.length_c   1.000
_cell.angle_alpha   90.00
_cell.angle_beta   90.00
_cell.angle_gamma   90.00
#
_symmetry.space_group_name_H-M   'P 1'
#
loop_
_entity.id
_entity.type
_entity.pdbx_description
1 polymer ?
#
loop_
_entity_poly.entity_id
_entity_poly.type
_entity_poly.pdbx_seq_one_letter_code
_entity_poly.pdbx_strand_id
1 'polypeptide(L)'
;MKHVRPGASSPDLVGDCEEFRLLKLKGEYISFILDLESEAALLGHVLTCRRCRDYVRRLIESGIGRDDRWGSLFSGELQDLLGEEGGTFPGRTGDCPKRVDYADVDDFIGDRILWRKKRLDEIRSDAEAELKDLMARLEENMKNRC
;
A
#
# COMPACT_ATOMS: atom_id res chain seq x y z
N MET A 1 -28.65 29.22 -50.23
CA MET A 1 -28.58 27.99 -51.04
C MET A 1 -27.82 26.93 -50.24
N LYS A 2 -28.49 25.78 -49.99
CA LYS A 2 -27.99 24.39 -49.85
C LYS A 2 -26.78 24.14 -48.92
N HIS A 3 -26.73 23.19 -47.99
CA HIS A 3 -27.66 22.21 -47.38
C HIS A 3 -26.83 21.47 -46.28
N VAL A 4 -27.39 21.27 -45.08
CA VAL A 4 -27.47 19.98 -44.31
C VAL A 4 -26.11 19.39 -43.80
N ARG A 5 -25.88 19.08 -42.50
CA ARG A 5 -26.71 18.31 -41.55
C ARG A 5 -26.60 18.76 -40.08
N PRO A 6 -27.73 18.78 -39.33
CA PRO A 6 -27.75 18.47 -37.91
C PRO A 6 -27.61 16.94 -37.73
N GLY A 7 -26.80 16.50 -36.77
CA GLY A 7 -26.61 15.07 -36.50
C GLY A 7 -25.16 14.59 -36.64
N ALA A 8 -24.19 15.34 -36.13
CA ALA A 8 -23.03 14.68 -35.55
C ALA A 8 -23.49 14.14 -34.19
N SER A 9 -24.18 13.00 -34.20
CA SER A 9 -24.03 12.05 -33.11
C SER A 9 -22.52 11.85 -32.98
N SER A 10 -21.95 12.50 -31.96
CA SER A 10 -20.59 12.20 -31.53
C SER A 10 -20.52 10.68 -31.47
N PRO A 11 -19.64 10.03 -32.24
CA PRO A 11 -19.53 8.58 -32.17
C PRO A 11 -19.29 8.27 -30.71
N ASP A 12 -20.17 7.45 -30.16
CA ASP A 12 -20.11 6.94 -28.81
C ASP A 12 -18.64 6.74 -28.45
N LEU A 13 -18.18 7.41 -27.38
CA LEU A 13 -16.91 7.09 -26.76
C LEU A 13 -16.91 5.57 -26.61
N VAL A 14 -16.07 4.92 -27.43
CA VAL A 14 -15.89 3.48 -27.51
C VAL A 14 -15.92 2.97 -26.09
N GLY A 15 -17.05 2.33 -25.75
CA GLY A 15 -17.40 2.01 -24.38
C GLY A 15 -16.29 1.20 -23.75
N ASP A 16 -15.52 1.86 -22.89
CA ASP A 16 -14.87 1.31 -21.72
C ASP A 16 -14.45 -0.17 -21.90
N CYS A 17 -13.49 -0.38 -22.80
CA CYS A 17 -13.04 -1.72 -23.19
C CYS A 17 -12.54 -2.46 -21.95
N GLU A 18 -13.20 -3.56 -21.61
CA GLU A 18 -12.89 -4.34 -20.41
C GLU A 18 -11.42 -4.78 -20.37
N GLU A 19 -10.84 -5.13 -21.52
CA GLU A 19 -9.42 -5.46 -21.62
C GLU A 19 -8.51 -4.29 -21.20
N PHE A 20 -8.83 -3.06 -21.64
CA PHE A 20 -8.08 -1.87 -21.22
C PHE A 20 -8.22 -1.61 -19.71
N ARG A 21 -9.41 -1.81 -19.14
CA ARG A 21 -9.62 -1.68 -17.69
C ARG A 21 -8.81 -2.71 -16.90
N LEU A 22 -8.84 -3.97 -17.32
CA LEU A 22 -8.10 -5.05 -16.67
C LEU A 22 -6.59 -4.87 -16.79
N LEU A 23 -6.08 -4.41 -17.94
CA LEU A 23 -4.67 -4.06 -18.12
C LEU A 23 -4.25 -2.90 -17.22
N LYS A 24 -5.09 -1.87 -17.08
CA LYS A 24 -4.84 -0.75 -16.17
C LYS A 24 -4.78 -1.24 -14.72
N LEU A 25 -5.76 -2.02 -14.28
CA LEU A 25 -5.81 -2.57 -12.93
C LEU A 25 -4.60 -3.48 -12.64
N LYS A 26 -4.12 -4.23 -13.63
CA LYS A 26 -2.90 -5.03 -13.53
C LYS A 26 -1.68 -4.15 -13.24
N GLY A 27 -1.56 -3.03 -13.95
CA GLY A 27 -0.50 -2.05 -13.72
C GLY A 27 -0.56 -1.45 -12.31
N GLU A 28 -1.76 -1.15 -11.82
CA GLU A 28 -1.99 -0.63 -10.47
C GLU A 28 -1.56 -1.64 -9.39
N TYR A 29 -1.92 -2.92 -9.53
CA TYR A 29 -1.47 -3.97 -8.61
C TYR A 29 0.06 -4.16 -8.61
N ILE A 30 0.70 -4.14 -9.78
CA ILE A 30 2.16 -4.26 -9.88
C ILE A 30 2.84 -3.08 -9.19
N SER A 31 2.38 -1.85 -9.46
CA SER A 31 2.92 -0.65 -8.81
C SER A 31 2.76 -0.74 -7.29
N PHE A 32 1.57 -1.13 -6.82
CA PHE A 32 1.29 -1.27 -5.41
C PHE A 32 2.20 -2.30 -4.72
N ILE A 33 2.40 -3.47 -5.34
CA ILE A 33 3.31 -4.50 -4.80
C ILE A 33 4.74 -3.97 -4.69
N LEU A 34 5.24 -3.26 -5.71
CA LEU A 34 6.59 -2.67 -5.69
C LEU A 34 6.74 -1.61 -4.59
N ASP A 35 5.70 -0.82 -4.33
CA ASP A 35 5.70 0.15 -3.23
C ASP A 35 5.79 -0.55 -1.87
N LEU A 36 5.05 -1.65 -1.67
CA LEU A 36 5.11 -2.46 -0.44
C LEU A 36 6.49 -3.08 -0.22
N GLU A 37 7.11 -3.62 -1.28
CA GLU A 37 8.46 -4.18 -1.22
C GLU A 37 9.51 -3.13 -0.88
N SER A 38 9.40 -1.95 -1.51
CA SER A 38 10.29 -0.82 -1.27
C SER A 38 10.19 -0.35 0.18
N GLU A 39 8.98 -0.24 0.73
CA GLU A 39 8.76 0.08 2.14
C GLU A 39 9.38 -0.99 3.04
N ALA A 40 9.11 -2.27 2.79
CA ALA A 40 9.64 -3.37 3.60
C ALA A 40 11.19 -3.43 3.59
N ALA A 41 11.82 -3.11 2.46
CA ALA A 41 13.26 -3.04 2.31
C ALA A 41 13.86 -1.86 3.10
N LEU A 42 13.25 -0.67 3.02
CA LEU A 42 13.65 0.50 3.80
C LEU A 42 13.58 0.21 5.31
N LEU A 43 12.49 -0.40 5.76
CA LEU A 43 12.32 -0.81 7.15
C LEU A 43 13.38 -1.85 7.58
N GLY A 44 13.69 -2.81 6.72
CA GLY A 44 14.80 -3.76 6.93
C GLY A 44 16.16 -3.07 7.06
N HIS A 45 16.40 -2.01 6.29
CA HIS A 45 17.62 -1.21 6.41
C HIS A 45 17.70 -0.49 7.77
N VAL A 46 16.60 0.09 8.27
CA VAL A 46 16.57 0.74 9.59
C VAL A 46 16.92 -0.24 10.71
N LEU A 47 16.54 -1.52 10.60
CA LEU A 47 16.89 -2.54 11.59
C LEU A 47 18.39 -2.90 11.64
N THR A 48 19.14 -2.62 10.58
CA THR A 48 20.55 -3.05 10.47
C THR A 48 21.53 -1.87 10.41
N CYS A 49 21.06 -0.70 10.00
CA CYS A 49 21.87 0.51 9.87
C CYS A 49 21.71 1.40 11.10
N ARG A 50 22.77 1.46 11.94
CA ARG A 50 22.82 2.32 13.12
C ARG A 50 22.50 3.79 12.82
N ARG A 51 23.03 4.34 11.72
CA ARG A 51 22.78 5.73 11.33
C ARG A 51 21.30 6.01 11.05
N CYS A 52 20.62 5.07 10.39
CA CYS A 52 19.19 5.18 10.11
C CYS A 52 18.34 4.97 11.37
N ARG A 53 18.72 4.01 12.23
CA ARG A 53 18.09 3.84 13.54
C ARG A 53 18.21 5.10 14.41
N ASP A 54 19.40 5.67 14.49
CA ASP A 54 19.65 6.91 15.24
C ASP A 54 18.84 8.10 14.68
N TYR A 55 18.63 8.15 13.35
CA TYR A 55 17.75 9.14 12.73
C TYR A 55 16.29 8.98 13.19
N VAL A 56 15.76 7.76 13.13
CA VAL A 56 14.39 7.44 13.58
C VAL A 56 14.23 7.72 15.07
N ARG A 57 15.23 7.39 15.89
CA ARG A 57 15.23 7.70 17.33
C ARG A 57 15.05 9.20 17.58
N ARG A 58 15.86 10.04 16.93
CA ARG A 58 15.73 11.50 17.03
C ARG A 58 14.37 12.01 16.55
N LEU A 59 13.82 11.41 15.49
CA LEU A 59 12.51 11.77 14.98
C LEU A 59 11.40 11.51 16.01
N ILE A 60 11.46 10.38 16.71
CA ILE A 60 10.53 10.02 17.78
C ILE A 60 10.71 10.94 18.99
N GLU A 61 11.94 11.14 19.43
CA GLU A 61 12.28 11.98 20.59
C GLU A 61 11.93 13.45 20.38
N SER A 62 11.98 13.92 19.13
CA SER A 62 11.53 15.29 18.77
C SER A 62 10.00 15.47 18.81
N GLY A 63 9.24 14.40 19.04
CA GLY A 63 7.77 14.42 19.07
C GLY A 63 7.09 14.50 17.70
N ILE A 64 7.86 14.57 16.61
CA ILE A 64 7.32 14.63 15.24
C ILE A 64 6.79 13.26 14.83
N GLY A 65 7.64 12.22 14.93
CA GLY A 65 7.28 10.84 14.55
C GLY A 65 6.82 10.64 13.09
N ARG A 66 6.87 11.70 12.26
CA ARG A 66 6.44 11.73 10.86
C ARG A 66 7.60 12.11 9.93
N ASP A 67 7.71 11.44 8.79
CA ASP A 67 8.73 11.71 7.78
C ASP A 67 8.21 11.29 6.39
N ASP A 68 8.66 11.95 5.33
CA ASP A 68 8.23 11.65 3.96
C ASP A 68 8.47 10.20 3.53
N ARG A 69 9.46 9.52 4.13
CA ARG A 69 9.83 8.14 3.76
C ARG A 69 8.96 7.06 4.39
N TRP A 70 8.33 7.34 5.53
CA TRP A 70 7.55 6.34 6.29
C TRP A 70 6.27 6.91 6.89
N GLY A 71 5.83 8.08 6.39
CA GLY A 71 4.61 8.76 6.80
C GLY A 71 4.53 8.90 8.32
N SER A 72 3.44 8.41 8.89
CA SER A 72 3.14 8.44 10.32
C SER A 72 3.60 7.21 11.11
N LEU A 73 4.44 6.33 10.54
CA LEU A 73 4.77 5.01 11.12
C LEU A 73 5.18 5.06 12.60
N PHE A 74 5.97 6.07 12.98
CA PHE A 74 6.50 6.25 14.34
C PHE A 74 5.79 7.34 15.13
N SER A 75 4.72 7.93 14.58
CA SER A 75 3.91 8.93 15.28
C SER A 75 2.93 8.26 16.23
N GLY A 76 2.60 8.95 17.32
CA GLY A 76 1.51 8.53 18.21
C GLY A 76 0.16 8.51 17.49
N GLU A 77 -0.06 9.41 16.51
CA GLU A 77 -1.33 9.58 15.79
C GLU A 77 -1.67 8.40 14.86
N LEU A 78 -0.68 7.62 14.42
CA LEU A 78 -0.97 6.40 13.66
C LEU A 78 -1.77 5.39 14.51
N GLN A 79 -1.68 5.47 15.84
CA GLN A 79 -2.54 4.74 16.75
C GLN A 79 -4.01 5.14 16.59
N ASP A 80 -4.28 6.44 16.58
CA ASP A 80 -5.63 7.00 16.52
C ASP A 80 -6.28 6.75 15.16
N LEU A 81 -5.47 6.76 14.08
CA LEU A 81 -5.91 6.42 12.73
C LEU A 81 -6.18 4.92 12.54
N LEU A 82 -5.56 4.06 13.35
CA LEU A 82 -5.76 2.60 13.32
C LEU A 82 -6.80 2.11 14.35
N GLY A 83 -7.33 3.01 15.20
CA GLY A 83 -8.36 2.76 16.21
C GLY A 83 -7.85 2.09 17.50
N GLU A 84 -8.42 2.46 18.66
CA GLU A 84 -8.28 1.71 19.93
C GLU A 84 -8.99 0.35 19.87
N GLU A 85 -10.03 0.25 19.03
CA GLU A 85 -10.42 -1.02 18.46
C GLU A 85 -9.41 -1.27 17.34
N GLY A 86 -8.38 -2.07 17.63
CA GLY A 86 -7.59 -2.70 16.58
C GLY A 86 -8.59 -3.28 15.61
N GLY A 87 -8.79 -2.57 14.50
CA GLY A 87 -9.88 -2.86 13.58
C GLY A 87 -9.77 -4.33 13.28
N THR A 88 -10.76 -5.07 13.73
CA THR A 88 -11.03 -6.44 13.34
C THR A 88 -11.34 -6.37 11.84
N PHE A 89 -10.32 -6.15 11.03
CA PHE A 89 -10.22 -6.88 9.79
C PHE A 89 -10.08 -8.32 10.24
N PRO A 90 -11.16 -9.12 10.13
CA PRO A 90 -11.14 -10.48 10.63
C PRO A 90 -9.97 -11.21 9.97
N GLY A 91 -9.00 -11.63 10.79
CA GLY A 91 -7.87 -12.45 10.35
C GLY A 91 -6.47 -11.82 10.32
N ARG A 92 -6.25 -10.55 10.71
CA ARG A 92 -4.89 -9.95 10.72
C ARG A 92 -4.37 -9.64 12.12
N THR A 93 -3.09 -9.92 12.32
CA THR A 93 -2.51 -10.24 13.63
C THR A 93 -1.86 -9.05 14.36
N GLY A 94 -2.22 -8.87 15.64
CA GLY A 94 -1.42 -8.21 16.68
C GLY A 94 -1.63 -6.69 16.84
N ASP A 95 -1.69 -6.26 18.10
CA ASP A 95 -1.79 -4.84 18.46
C ASP A 95 -0.57 -4.07 17.96
N CYS A 96 -0.83 -2.84 17.50
CA CYS A 96 0.18 -1.95 16.96
C CYS A 96 1.06 -1.41 18.12
N PRO A 97 2.38 -1.72 18.18
CA PRO A 97 3.23 -1.39 19.33
C PRO A 97 3.19 0.09 19.70
N LYS A 98 2.92 0.46 20.96
CA LYS A 98 2.76 1.87 21.36
C LYS A 98 4.04 2.42 21.97
N ARG A 99 4.44 3.66 21.66
CA ARG A 99 5.65 4.25 22.26
C ARG A 99 5.60 4.24 23.80
N VAL A 100 4.42 4.46 24.38
CA VAL A 100 4.22 4.53 25.84
C VAL A 100 4.49 3.21 26.57
N ASP A 101 4.45 2.08 25.86
CA ASP A 101 4.65 0.75 26.46
C ASP A 101 6.13 0.37 26.60
N TYR A 102 7.04 1.20 26.08
CA TYR A 102 8.48 0.90 26.01
C TYR A 102 9.31 1.87 26.86
N ALA A 103 10.22 1.32 27.65
CA ALA A 103 11.24 2.11 28.33
C ALA A 103 12.33 2.59 27.34
N ASP A 104 12.77 1.69 26.45
CA ASP A 104 13.78 1.97 25.42
C ASP A 104 13.13 2.31 24.08
N VAL A 105 13.60 3.38 23.45
CA VAL A 105 13.15 3.78 22.11
C VAL A 105 13.60 2.78 21.04
N ASP A 106 14.75 2.14 21.21
CA ASP A 106 15.27 1.18 20.23
C ASP A 106 14.45 -0.10 20.18
N ASP A 107 13.99 -0.58 21.34
CA ASP A 107 13.07 -1.72 21.42
C ASP A 107 11.73 -1.38 20.75
N PHE A 108 11.20 -0.18 21.01
CA PHE A 108 10.00 0.31 20.34
C PHE A 108 10.18 0.38 18.82
N ILE A 109 11.28 0.95 18.33
CA ILE A 109 11.58 1.03 16.89
C ILE A 109 11.65 -0.37 16.29
N GLY A 110 12.33 -1.30 16.97
CA GLY A 110 12.47 -2.69 16.53
C GLY A 110 11.11 -3.36 16.34
N ASP A 111 10.31 -3.38 17.39
CA ASP A 111 9.00 -4.04 17.39
C ASP A 111 8.02 -3.37 16.43
N ARG A 112 8.01 -2.03 16.36
CA ARG A 112 7.15 -1.27 15.43
C ARG A 112 7.48 -1.60 13.98
N ILE A 113 8.76 -1.72 13.65
CA ILE A 113 9.20 -2.12 12.32
C ILE A 113 8.81 -3.57 12.03
N LEU A 114 9.05 -4.50 12.95
CA LEU A 114 8.69 -5.91 12.75
C LEU A 114 7.19 -6.10 12.55
N TRP A 115 6.38 -5.41 13.35
CA TRP A 115 4.92 -5.35 13.20
C TRP A 115 4.53 -4.85 11.80
N ARG A 116 5.10 -3.72 11.35
CA ARG A 116 4.77 -3.15 10.05
C ARG A 116 5.19 -4.07 8.91
N LYS A 117 6.38 -4.67 8.98
CA LYS A 117 6.85 -5.63 7.97
C LYS A 117 5.92 -6.83 7.84
N LYS A 118 5.47 -7.41 8.96
CA LYS A 118 4.49 -8.50 8.96
C LYS A 118 3.20 -8.07 8.25
N ARG A 119 2.71 -6.86 8.54
CA ARG A 119 1.50 -6.32 7.91
C ARG A 119 1.71 -6.07 6.40
N LEU A 120 2.87 -5.56 6.00
CA LEU A 120 3.24 -5.40 4.58
C LEU A 120 3.26 -6.74 3.86
N ASP A 121 3.82 -7.80 4.47
CA ASP A 121 3.82 -9.14 3.89
C ASP A 121 2.39 -9.71 3.72
N GLU A 122 1.50 -9.50 4.70
CA GLU A 122 0.09 -9.89 4.58
C GLU A 122 -0.63 -9.09 3.47
N ILE A 123 -0.40 -7.78 3.35
CA ILE A 123 -0.97 -6.95 2.27
C ILE A 123 -0.43 -7.39 0.90
N ARG A 124 0.88 -7.65 0.80
CA ARG A 124 1.53 -8.10 -0.43
C ARG A 124 0.97 -9.45 -0.88
N SER A 125 0.84 -10.41 0.03
CA SER A 125 0.29 -11.73 -0.29
C SER A 125 -1.13 -11.65 -0.86
N ASP A 126 -1.98 -10.80 -0.28
CA ASP A 126 -3.35 -10.60 -0.78
C ASP A 126 -3.33 -9.91 -2.16
N ALA A 127 -2.49 -8.88 -2.33
CA ALA A 127 -2.35 -8.19 -3.62
C ALA A 127 -1.80 -9.11 -4.74
N GLU A 128 -0.86 -10.00 -4.42
CA GLU A 128 -0.34 -11.01 -5.34
C GLU A 128 -1.41 -12.03 -5.74
N ALA A 129 -2.27 -12.45 -4.79
CA ALA A 129 -3.38 -13.34 -5.07
C ALA A 129 -4.41 -12.69 -6.01
N GLU A 130 -4.77 -11.44 -5.75
CA GLU A 130 -5.67 -10.64 -6.60
C GLU A 130 -5.07 -10.40 -8.00
N LEU A 131 -3.78 -10.07 -8.08
CA LEU A 131 -3.08 -9.93 -9.36
C LEU A 131 -3.08 -11.23 -10.16
N LYS A 132 -2.91 -12.38 -9.50
CA LYS A 132 -2.96 -13.69 -10.14
C LYS A 132 -4.36 -14.00 -10.69
N ASP A 133 -5.42 -13.71 -9.93
CA ASP A 133 -6.81 -13.84 -10.40
C ASP A 133 -7.07 -12.94 -11.62
N LEU A 134 -6.65 -11.68 -11.52
CA LEU A 134 -6.77 -10.70 -12.60
C LEU A 134 -6.06 -11.15 -13.89
N MET A 135 -4.87 -11.73 -13.77
CA MET A 135 -4.14 -12.28 -14.92
C MET A 135 -4.89 -13.44 -15.58
N ALA A 136 -5.51 -14.33 -14.80
CA ALA A 136 -6.32 -15.41 -15.34
C ALA A 136 -7.55 -14.88 -16.13
N ARG A 137 -8.23 -13.85 -15.59
CA ARG A 137 -9.36 -13.18 -16.25
C ARG A 137 -8.94 -12.48 -17.55
N LEU A 138 -7.75 -11.89 -17.60
CA LEU A 138 -7.19 -11.31 -18.82
C LEU A 138 -6.95 -12.38 -19.90
N GLU A 139 -6.34 -13.51 -19.53
CA GLU A 139 -6.10 -14.61 -20.46
C GLU A 139 -7.40 -15.18 -21.05
N GLU A 140 -8.44 -15.33 -20.23
CA GLU A 140 -9.76 -15.78 -20.68
C GLU A 140 -10.41 -14.79 -21.64
N ASN A 141 -10.38 -13.49 -21.31
CA ASN A 141 -10.89 -12.44 -22.19
C ASN A 141 -10.16 -12.39 -23.54
N MET A 142 -8.84 -12.61 -23.56
CA MET A 142 -8.07 -12.65 -24.80
C MET A 142 -8.40 -13.89 -25.64
N LYS A 143 -8.65 -15.05 -25.02
CA LYS A 143 -9.04 -16.29 -25.72
C LYS A 143 -10.42 -16.17 -26.37
N ASN A 144 -11.38 -15.53 -25.72
CA ASN A 144 -12.75 -15.36 -26.22
C ASN A 144 -12.88 -14.37 -27.40
N ARG A 145 -11.77 -13.76 -27.83
CA ARG A 145 -11.70 -12.85 -28.99
C ARG A 145 -11.07 -13.50 -30.25
N CYS A 146 -10.64 -14.77 -30.18
CA CYS A 146 -10.12 -15.56 -31.30
C CYS A 146 -11.12 -16.63 -31.76
#